data_AF-Q163Q4-F1
#
_entry.id   AF-Q163Q4-F1
#
_cell.length_a   1.000
_cell.length_b   1.000
_cell.length_c   1.000
_cell.angle_alpha   90.00
_cell.angle_beta   90.00
_cell.angle_gamma   90.00
#
_symmetry.space_group_name_H-M   'P 1'
#
loop_
_entity.id
_entity.type
_entity.pdbx_description
1 polymer ?
#
loop_
_entity_poly.entity_id
_entity_poly.type
_entity_poly.pdbx_seq_one_letter_code
_entity_poly.pdbx_strand_id
1 'polypeptide(L)' 'MMEGIIWLAFTILTVIPLLKLLPHFGINKYWALACIVPFGVLALIWWMSLKLQELERR' A
#
# COMPACT_ATOMS: atom_id res chain seq x y z
N MET A 1 -25.32 3.57 6.82
CA MET A 1 -25.01 2.31 6.10
C MET A 1 -24.13 2.56 4.87
N MET A 2 -24.43 3.56 4.02
CA MET A 2 -23.61 3.92 2.84
C MET A 2 -22.14 4.24 3.15
N GLU A 3 -21.86 4.96 4.23
CA GLU A 3 -20.50 5.40 4.59
C GLU A 3 -19.52 4.23 4.81
N GLY A 4 -19.94 3.18 5.53
CA GLY A 4 -19.11 1.99 5.74
C GLY A 4 -18.85 1.19 4.45
N ILE A 5 -19.82 1.15 3.54
CA ILE A 5 -19.68 0.51 2.23
C ILE A 5 -18.68 1.28 1.37
N ILE A 6 -18.80 2.61 1.34
CA ILE A 6 -17.88 3.50 0.61
C ILE A 6 -16.45 3.34 1.17
N TRP A 7 -16.29 3.37 2.49
CA TRP A 7 -14.99 3.20 3.13
C TRP A 7 -14.35 1.85 2.78
N LEU A 8 -15.09 0.75 2.89
CA LEU A 8 -14.61 -0.58 2.50
C LEU A 8 -14.22 -0.65 1.02
N ALA A 9 -15.01 -0.04 0.13
CA ALA A 9 -14.69 0.00 -1.29
C ALA A 9 -13.35 0.72 -1.53
N PHE A 10 -13.11 1.87 -0.90
CA PHE A 10 -11.83 2.58 -0.99
C PHE A 10 -10.68 1.78 -0.41
N THR A 11 -10.85 1.13 0.75
CA THR A 11 -9.82 0.26 1.33
C THR A 11 -9.46 -0.87 0.37
N ILE A 12 -10.44 -1.56 -0.20
CA ILE A 12 -10.21 -2.67 -1.15
C ILE A 12 -9.50 -2.17 -2.40
N LEU A 13 -9.96 -1.05 -2.99
CA LEU A 13 -9.33 -0.44 -4.16
C LEU A 13 -7.87 -0.05 -3.92
N THR A 14 -7.50 0.23 -2.66
CA THR A 14 -6.13 0.61 -2.29
C THR A 14 -5.27 -0.62 -1.95
N VAL A 15 -5.82 -1.60 -1.23
CA VAL A 15 -5.11 -2.80 -0.78
C VAL A 15 -4.75 -3.71 -1.96
N ILE A 16 -5.69 -3.96 -2.89
CA ILE A 16 -5.49 -4.88 -4.03
C ILE A 16 -4.24 -4.55 -4.86
N PRO A 17 -4.03 -3.30 -5.34
CA PRO A 17 -2.83 -2.99 -6.12
C PRO A 17 -1.56 -3.11 -5.27
N LEU A 18 -1.60 -2.73 -3.99
CA LEU A 18 -0.44 -2.84 -3.09
C LEU A 18 -0.01 -4.28 -2.82
N LEU A 19 -0.94 -5.25 -2.82
CA LEU A 19 -0.59 -6.67 -2.70
C LEU A 19 0.35 -7.15 -3.82
N LYS A 20 0.26 -6.55 -5.01
CA LYS A 20 1.15 -6.83 -6.15
C LYS A 20 2.37 -5.91 -6.18
N LEU A 21 2.19 -4.66 -5.80
CA LEU A 21 3.22 -3.63 -5.88
C LEU A 21 4.30 -3.81 -4.81
N LEU A 22 3.93 -4.10 -3.55
CA LEU A 22 4.88 -4.25 -2.45
C LEU A 22 5.94 -5.35 -2.71
N PRO A 23 5.57 -6.56 -3.20
CA PRO A 23 6.55 -7.58 -3.57
C PRO A 23 7.57 -7.13 -4.63
N HIS A 24 7.18 -6.23 -5.54
CA HIS A 24 8.10 -5.70 -6.55
C HIS A 24 9.26 -4.92 -5.93
N PHE A 25 9.01 -4.24 -4.80
CA PHE A 25 10.02 -3.52 -4.02
C PHE A 25 10.72 -4.39 -2.96
N GLY A 26 10.44 -5.71 -2.93
CA GLY A 26 10.94 -6.63 -1.90
C GLY A 26 10.27 -6.44 -0.53
N ILE A 27 9.12 -5.76 -0.48
CA ILE A 27 8.33 -5.55 0.74
C ILE A 27 7.28 -6.68 0.85
N ASN A 28 7.05 -7.21 2.06
CA ASN A 28 6.07 -8.28 2.28
C ASN A 28 4.64 -7.80 1.92
N LYS A 29 3.93 -8.53 1.06
CA LYS A 29 2.56 -8.23 0.61
C LYS A 29 1.57 -7.96 1.75
N TYR A 30 1.73 -8.60 2.91
CA TYR A 30 0.80 -8.43 4.03
C TYR A 30 0.84 -7.02 4.64
N TRP A 31 1.88 -6.23 4.35
CA TRP A 31 1.93 -4.82 4.71
C TRP A 31 0.83 -3.98 4.05
N ALA A 32 0.22 -4.44 2.95
CA ALA A 32 -0.92 -3.77 2.35
C ALA A 32 -2.09 -3.57 3.33
N LEU A 33 -2.23 -4.44 4.35
CA LEU A 33 -3.25 -4.29 5.40
C LEU A 33 -3.09 -3.02 6.25
N ALA A 34 -1.91 -2.40 6.26
CA ALA A 34 -1.72 -1.11 6.92
C ALA A 34 -2.63 -0.03 6.33
N CYS A 35 -3.06 -0.16 5.06
CA CYS A 35 -3.95 0.78 4.37
C CYS A 35 -5.39 0.79 4.90
N ILE A 36 -5.73 -0.13 5.81
CA ILE A 36 -6.97 -0.05 6.57
C ILE A 36 -6.96 1.19 7.49
N VAL A 37 -5.78 1.64 7.91
CA VAL A 37 -5.59 2.88 8.66
C VAL A 37 -5.27 4.01 7.67
N PRO A 38 -5.85 5.22 7.82
CA PRO A 38 -5.67 6.33 6.87
C PRO A 38 -4.20 6.71 6.60
N PHE A 39 -3.30 6.50 7.58
CA PHE A 39 -1.87 6.79 7.42
C PHE A 39 -1.05 5.67 6.79
N GLY A 40 -1.59 4.44 6.66
CA GLY A 40 -0.81 3.30 6.19
C GLY A 40 -0.39 3.43 4.73
N VAL A 41 -1.26 3.99 3.89
CA VAL A 41 -0.95 4.27 2.47
C VAL A 41 0.24 5.20 2.34
N LEU A 42 0.25 6.30 3.12
CA LEU A 42 1.32 7.29 3.10
C LEU A 42 2.66 6.67 3.52
N ALA A 43 2.66 5.88 4.59
CA ALA A 43 3.85 5.20 5.08
C ALA A 43 4.41 4.20 4.05
N LEU A 44 3.53 3.42 3.39
CA LEU A 44 3.96 2.45 2.37
C LEU A 44 4.49 3.12 1.11
N ILE A 45 3.87 4.20 0.66
CA ILE A 45 4.37 4.99 -0.48
C ILE A 45 5.75 5.57 -0.16
N TRP A 46 5.94 6.11 1.04
CA TRP A 46 7.26 6.59 1.49
C TRP A 46 8.30 5.47 1.44
N TRP A 47 7.99 4.32 2.03
CA TRP A 47 8.91 3.19 2.05
C TRP A 47 9.24 2.71 0.63
N MET A 48 8.25 2.58 -0.24
CA MET A 48 8.46 2.25 -1.64
C MET A 48 9.35 3.28 -2.36
N SER A 49 9.22 4.58 -2.04
CA SER A 49 10.10 5.62 -2.60
C SER A 49 11.56 5.42 -2.19
N LEU A 50 11.83 5.07 -0.92
CA LEU A 50 13.18 4.72 -0.47
C LEU A 50 13.71 3.48 -1.21
N LYS A 51 12.86 2.45 -1.38
CA LYS A 51 13.21 1.25 -2.14
C LYS A 51 13.45 1.52 -3.63
N LEU A 52 12.70 2.44 -4.22
CA LEU A 52 12.88 2.85 -5.61
C LEU A 52 14.29 3.44 -5.82
N GLN A 53 14.73 4.33 -4.93
CA GLN A 53 16.08 4.89 -4.98
C GLN A 53 17.18 3.83 -4.85
N GLU A 54 16.94 2.75 -4.07
CA GLU A 54 17.88 1.62 -3.98
C GLU A 54 17.94 0.81 -5.28
N LEU A 55 16.81 0.66 -5.98
CA LEU A 55 16.73 -0.07 -7.25
C LEU A 55 17.37 0.72 -8.39
N GLU A 56 17.16 2.04 -8.44
CA GLU A 56 17.74 2.92 -9.47
C GLU A 56 19.26 3.10 -9.34
N ARG A 57 19.82 2.87 -8.14
CA ARG A 57 21.28 2.89 -7.92
C ARG A 57 21.99 1.60 -8.33
N ARG A 58 21.25 0.52 -8.61
CA ARG A 58 21.80 -0.77 -9.07
C ARG A 58 21.87 -0.81 -10.57
#